data_AF-A0A5C5SIL7-F1
#
_entry.id   AF-A0A5C5SIL7-F1
#
_cell.length_a   1.000
_cell.length_b   1.000
_cell.length_c   1.000
_cell.angle_alpha   90.00
_cell.angle_beta   90.00
_cell.angle_gamma   90.00
#
_symmetry.space_group_name_H-M   'P 1'
#
loop_
_entity.id
_entity.type
_entity.pdbx_description
1 polymer ?
#
loop_
_entity_poly.entity_id
_entity_poly.type
_entity_poly.pdbx_seq_one_letter_code
_entity_poly.pdbx_strand_id
1 'polypeptide(L)'
;MASSSPLERGLKRPPDRRCGDTVVVERKCTRIALSMEAEGAMTGKRTPAQHAVCGVIAAAGVMARVAVTLAQSDESSVYGVWLTQEQSAHVELYSCAEQGRGPVCGRLVKLIDPTGPDDEPVAPEDLFDVHNPDPALRSRQILGMVFLYDFKPTREPNSFEDGSVYNAEDGKVYRANIALQANGTLRLRGYVGIPLLGRSEIWTRVR
;
A
#
# COMPACT_ATOMS: atom_id res chain seq x y z
N MET A 1 -51.13 -32.95 18.55
CA MET A 1 -51.27 -32.57 19.97
C MET A 1 -49.87 -32.23 20.46
N ALA A 2 -49.53 -30.94 20.41
CA ALA A 2 -49.26 -30.07 21.57
C ALA A 2 -47.83 -30.28 22.13
N SER A 3 -46.90 -29.34 21.86
CA SER A 3 -46.55 -28.18 22.70
C SER A 3 -45.48 -28.58 23.72
N SER A 4 -44.33 -27.94 23.88
CA SER A 4 -44.08 -26.50 24.00
C SER A 4 -42.58 -26.19 23.87
N SER A 5 -42.30 -24.92 23.52
CA SER A 5 -40.98 -24.28 23.36
C SER A 5 -40.75 -23.27 24.52
N PRO A 6 -39.70 -22.43 24.57
CA PRO A 6 -38.71 -22.42 25.66
C PRO A 6 -38.71 -21.16 26.56
N LEU A 7 -37.88 -21.23 27.61
CA LEU A 7 -37.61 -20.21 28.63
C LEU A 7 -37.12 -18.86 28.09
N GLU A 8 -37.82 -17.78 28.47
CA GLU A 8 -37.32 -16.40 28.44
C GLU A 8 -36.56 -16.05 29.74
N ARG A 9 -35.50 -15.25 29.63
CA ARG A 9 -35.11 -14.25 30.64
C ARG A 9 -34.17 -13.21 30.04
N GLY A 10 -34.62 -11.95 30.08
CA GLY A 10 -34.00 -10.82 29.41
C GLY A 10 -32.79 -10.20 30.13
N LEU A 11 -32.02 -9.45 29.34
CA LEU A 11 -31.01 -8.51 29.83
C LEU A 11 -31.23 -7.14 29.18
N LYS A 12 -31.21 -6.10 30.03
CA LYS A 12 -31.56 -4.70 29.73
C LYS A 12 -30.51 -4.00 28.86
N ARG A 13 -30.96 -3.10 27.97
CA ARG A 13 -30.13 -2.15 27.20
C ARG A 13 -29.71 -0.93 28.02
N PRO A 14 -28.51 -0.36 27.79
CA PRO A 14 -28.20 1.05 28.04
C PRO A 14 -28.08 1.89 26.73
N PRO A 15 -28.00 3.23 26.83
CA PRO A 15 -28.70 4.15 25.91
C PRO A 15 -27.90 4.64 24.69
N ASP A 16 -28.69 5.09 23.70
CA ASP A 16 -28.36 5.83 22.48
C ASP A 16 -27.55 7.11 22.78
N ARG A 17 -26.44 7.32 22.06
CA ARG A 17 -25.73 8.60 22.02
C ARG A 17 -25.76 9.12 20.59
N ARG A 18 -26.53 10.19 20.40
CA ARG A 18 -26.58 10.98 19.18
C ARG A 18 -25.63 12.18 19.21
N CYS A 19 -25.12 12.42 18.00
CA CYS A 19 -24.91 13.66 17.26
C CYS A 19 -23.87 14.70 17.68
N GLY A 20 -23.29 15.25 16.60
CA GLY A 20 -22.45 16.43 16.51
C GLY A 20 -21.39 16.22 15.43
N ASP A 21 -21.12 17.08 14.45
CA ASP A 21 -21.89 18.07 13.69
C ASP A 21 -20.95 18.45 12.53
N THR A 22 -21.49 18.52 11.32
CA THR A 22 -21.10 19.39 10.18
C THR A 22 -19.68 19.98 10.13
N VAL A 23 -18.91 19.62 9.09
CA VAL A 23 -18.03 20.61 8.43
C VAL A 23 -18.19 20.50 6.91
N VAL A 24 -18.87 21.50 6.36
CA VAL A 24 -18.84 21.90 4.95
C VAL A 24 -17.43 22.44 4.66
N VAL A 25 -16.74 21.94 3.64
CA VAL A 25 -15.59 22.65 3.05
C VAL A 25 -15.90 22.99 1.60
N GLU A 26 -16.41 24.20 1.44
CA GLU A 26 -16.58 24.89 0.16
C GLU A 26 -15.30 25.70 -0.17
N ARG A 27 -14.95 25.72 -1.47
CA ARG A 27 -14.20 26.78 -2.20
C ARG A 27 -12.69 26.90 -1.89
N LYS A 28 -11.82 27.32 -2.82
CA LYS A 28 -11.82 27.52 -4.27
C LYS A 28 -10.34 27.64 -4.66
N CYS A 29 -10.03 27.19 -5.87
CA CYS A 29 -8.80 27.38 -6.63
C CYS A 29 -8.26 28.83 -6.57
N THR A 30 -6.94 29.05 -6.39
CA THR A 30 -6.18 30.14 -7.05
C THR A 30 -4.67 29.88 -7.00
N ARG A 31 -4.04 30.03 -8.19
CA ARG A 31 -2.60 29.95 -8.52
C ARG A 31 -1.71 30.83 -7.65
N ILE A 32 -0.47 30.39 -7.42
CA ILE A 32 0.64 31.29 -7.08
C ILE A 32 1.76 31.04 -8.10
N ALA A 33 2.05 32.11 -8.86
CA ALA A 33 3.21 32.24 -9.71
C ALA A 33 4.45 32.52 -8.85
N LEU A 34 5.59 31.89 -9.17
CA LEU A 34 6.89 32.25 -8.63
C LEU A 34 7.43 33.48 -9.37
N SER A 35 7.87 34.47 -8.62
CA SER A 35 8.83 35.49 -9.07
C SER A 35 10.12 35.28 -8.29
N MET A 36 11.18 34.94 -9.01
CA MET A 36 12.57 34.98 -8.56
C MET A 36 13.03 36.43 -8.50
N GLU A 37 13.88 36.77 -7.53
CA GLU A 37 15.08 37.62 -7.65
C GLU A 37 15.62 38.02 -6.26
N ALA A 38 16.93 37.88 -6.06
CA ALA A 38 17.77 38.90 -5.43
C ALA A 38 19.23 38.42 -5.37
N GLU A 39 20.09 39.02 -6.20
CA GLU A 39 21.54 39.12 -5.95
C GLU A 39 21.82 40.21 -4.92
N GLY A 40 22.95 40.08 -4.20
CA GLY A 40 23.44 41.15 -3.33
C GLY A 40 24.73 40.78 -2.61
N ALA A 41 25.87 41.01 -3.27
CA ALA A 41 27.19 41.02 -2.65
C ALA A 41 27.42 42.37 -1.95
N MET A 42 27.99 42.37 -0.73
CA MET A 42 28.79 43.50 -0.25
C MET A 42 29.85 43.09 0.79
N THR A 43 31.04 43.62 0.55
CA THR A 43 32.28 43.55 1.31
C THR A 43 32.28 44.50 2.51
N GLY A 44 33.06 44.20 3.56
CA GLY A 44 33.81 45.26 4.25
C GLY A 44 33.90 45.27 5.78
N LYS A 45 35.01 44.73 6.28
CA LYS A 45 35.93 45.24 7.32
C LYS A 45 35.50 45.35 8.80
N ARG A 46 36.54 45.16 9.62
CA ARG A 46 36.64 44.88 11.06
C ARG A 46 36.75 46.17 11.89
N THR A 47 36.24 46.13 13.13
CA THR A 47 36.88 46.75 14.32
C THR A 47 36.35 46.10 15.62
N PRO A 48 37.14 46.07 16.73
CA PRO A 48 36.89 45.23 17.90
C PRO A 48 36.47 45.99 19.18
N ALA A 49 36.06 45.22 20.20
CA ALA A 49 36.06 45.49 21.66
C ALA A 49 35.21 46.69 22.16
N GLN A 50 34.59 46.75 23.33
CA GLN A 50 34.33 45.92 24.52
C GLN A 50 33.38 46.78 25.40
N HIS A 51 32.75 46.14 26.40
CA HIS A 51 32.21 46.68 27.67
C HIS A 51 30.71 47.02 27.81
N ALA A 52 30.18 46.47 28.92
CA ALA A 52 29.08 46.94 29.79
C ALA A 52 27.64 46.84 29.22
N VAL A 53 26.87 45.81 29.58
CA VAL A 53 25.98 45.73 30.76
C VAL A 53 24.94 46.85 30.79
N CYS A 54 23.66 46.53 30.55
CA CYS A 54 22.57 46.56 31.55
C CYS A 54 21.25 46.24 30.84
N GLY A 55 20.39 45.47 31.50
CA GLY A 55 19.27 44.79 30.86
C GLY A 55 18.09 45.65 30.46
N VAL A 56 17.34 45.14 29.48
CA VAL A 56 15.88 45.09 29.51
C VAL A 56 15.49 43.73 28.93
N ILE A 57 14.93 42.86 29.77
CA ILE A 57 14.30 41.61 29.33
C ILE A 57 13.02 42.03 28.60
N ALA A 58 13.12 42.27 27.29
CA ALA A 58 11.95 42.24 26.43
C ALA A 58 11.55 40.76 26.32
N ALA A 59 10.47 40.38 27.02
CA ALA A 59 9.86 39.06 26.89
C ALA A 59 9.31 38.91 25.46
N ALA A 60 10.19 38.54 24.53
CA ALA A 60 9.80 38.09 23.21
C ALA A 60 9.12 36.74 23.40
N GLY A 61 7.78 36.74 23.38
CA GLY A 61 6.99 35.52 23.35
C GLY A 61 7.37 34.71 22.12
N VAL A 62 8.20 33.69 22.31
CA VAL A 62 8.55 32.71 21.27
C VAL A 62 7.29 31.86 21.06
N MET A 63 6.46 32.25 20.10
CA MET A 63 5.40 31.40 19.59
C MET A 63 6.05 30.22 18.86
N ALA A 64 6.23 29.10 19.59
CA ALA A 64 6.69 27.85 19.03
C ALA A 64 5.71 27.40 17.94
N ARG A 65 6.14 27.49 16.68
CA ARG A 65 5.37 26.96 15.55
C ARG A 65 5.42 25.44 15.60
N VAL A 66 4.34 24.83 16.07
CA VAL A 66 4.12 23.40 15.91
C VAL A 66 3.85 23.16 14.43
N ALA A 67 4.85 22.62 13.72
CA ALA A 67 4.67 22.17 12.35
C ALA A 67 3.88 20.86 12.37
N VAL A 68 2.61 20.92 11.97
CA VAL A 68 1.80 19.72 11.73
C VAL A 68 2.24 19.14 10.40
N THR A 69 2.97 18.02 10.43
CA THR A 69 3.27 17.23 9.24
C THR A 69 2.06 16.39 8.87
N LEU A 70 1.42 16.69 7.74
CA LEU A 70 0.42 15.81 7.14
C LEU A 70 1.16 14.64 6.50
N ALA A 71 0.88 13.41 6.96
CA ALA A 71 1.34 12.21 6.28
C ALA A 71 0.68 12.13 4.90
N GLN A 72 1.47 12.17 3.83
CA GLN A 72 0.99 11.90 2.48
C GLN A 72 0.87 10.39 2.33
N SER A 73 -0.32 9.90 1.97
CA SER A 73 -0.48 8.53 1.50
C SER A 73 0.15 8.43 0.12
N ASP A 74 1.18 7.59 -0.03
CA ASP A 74 1.88 7.34 -1.30
C ASP A 74 1.02 6.52 -2.28
N GLU A 75 -0.10 7.09 -2.76
CA GLU A 75 -0.85 6.56 -3.92
C GLU A 75 0.04 6.48 -5.17
N SER A 76 1.15 7.22 -5.17
CA SER A 76 2.18 7.30 -6.20
C SER A 76 3.19 6.15 -6.18
N SER A 77 3.09 5.17 -5.27
CA SER A 77 4.02 4.03 -5.20
C SER A 77 3.40 2.71 -5.65
N VAL A 78 4.19 1.74 -6.14
CA VAL A 78 3.67 0.37 -6.41
C VAL A 78 3.22 -0.36 -5.14
N TYR A 79 3.69 0.05 -3.96
CA TYR A 79 3.43 -0.64 -2.71
C TYR A 79 2.00 -0.42 -2.23
N GLY A 80 1.50 -1.38 -1.44
CA GLY A 80 0.15 -1.38 -0.88
C GLY A 80 -0.68 -2.55 -1.38
N VAL A 81 -1.99 -2.49 -1.10
CA VAL A 81 -2.92 -3.60 -1.37
C VAL A 81 -3.70 -3.35 -2.65
N TRP A 82 -3.76 -4.38 -3.50
CA TRP A 82 -4.33 -4.36 -4.83
C TRP A 82 -5.37 -5.46 -4.99
N LEU A 83 -6.52 -5.14 -5.57
CA LEU A 83 -7.54 -6.08 -6.01
C LEU A 83 -7.18 -6.57 -7.41
N THR A 84 -7.12 -7.89 -7.59
CA THR A 84 -6.83 -8.53 -8.88
C THR A 84 -7.89 -8.17 -9.93
N GLN A 85 -7.55 -8.29 -11.22
CA GLN A 85 -8.46 -7.93 -12.32
C GLN A 85 -9.78 -8.72 -12.25
N GLU A 86 -9.69 -9.99 -11.87
CA GLU A 86 -10.84 -10.90 -11.73
C GLU A 86 -11.61 -10.71 -10.42
N GLN A 87 -11.15 -9.80 -9.55
CA GLN A 87 -11.73 -9.52 -8.24
C GLN A 87 -11.76 -10.74 -7.29
N SER A 88 -10.82 -11.66 -7.49
CA SER A 88 -10.71 -12.93 -6.74
C SER A 88 -9.76 -12.85 -5.55
N ALA A 89 -8.89 -11.84 -5.48
CA ALA A 89 -7.94 -11.71 -4.39
C ALA A 89 -7.51 -10.27 -4.12
N HIS A 90 -7.07 -10.02 -2.87
CA HIS A 90 -6.24 -8.87 -2.55
C HIS A 90 -4.78 -9.31 -2.42
N VAL A 91 -3.90 -8.57 -3.10
CA VAL A 91 -2.46 -8.78 -3.12
C VAL A 91 -1.77 -7.58 -2.51
N GLU A 92 -0.95 -7.79 -1.50
CA GLU A 92 -0.09 -6.74 -0.95
C GLU A 92 1.27 -6.77 -1.63
N LEU A 93 1.64 -5.65 -2.27
CA LEU A 93 3.01 -5.40 -2.73
C LEU A 93 3.78 -4.66 -1.64
N TYR A 94 4.94 -5.19 -1.27
CA TYR A 94 5.77 -4.68 -0.19
C TYR A 94 7.27 -4.77 -0.53
N SER A 95 8.09 -4.02 0.21
CA SER A 95 9.55 -4.07 0.05
C SER A 95 10.12 -5.35 0.65
N CYS A 96 10.89 -6.10 -0.15
CA CYS A 96 11.62 -7.29 0.30
C CYS A 96 13.12 -7.23 -0.02
N ALA A 97 13.65 -6.02 -0.20
CA ALA A 97 15.06 -5.79 -0.55
C ALA A 97 16.03 -6.43 0.46
N GLU A 98 15.70 -6.35 1.76
CA GLU A 98 16.51 -6.93 2.84
C GLU A 98 16.52 -8.46 2.85
N GLN A 99 15.57 -9.09 2.15
CA GLN A 99 15.43 -10.55 2.05
C GLN A 99 16.20 -11.13 0.85
N GLY A 100 16.88 -10.28 0.07
CA GLY A 100 17.61 -10.69 -1.13
C GLY A 100 16.71 -11.09 -2.31
N ARG A 101 15.41 -10.77 -2.26
CA ARG A 101 14.40 -11.12 -3.30
C ARG A 101 14.02 -9.94 -4.20
N GLY A 102 14.93 -8.99 -4.34
CA GLY A 102 14.68 -7.73 -5.06
C GLY A 102 13.86 -6.71 -4.26
N PRO A 103 13.70 -5.48 -4.78
CA PRO A 103 12.94 -4.41 -4.13
C PRO A 103 11.45 -4.69 -3.92
N VAL A 104 10.80 -5.56 -4.69
CA VAL A 104 9.35 -5.76 -4.62
C VAL A 104 9.01 -7.23 -4.51
N CYS A 105 8.21 -7.56 -3.50
CA CYS A 105 7.54 -8.84 -3.38
C CYS A 105 6.03 -8.63 -3.28
N GLY A 106 5.26 -9.67 -3.59
CA GLY A 106 3.82 -9.67 -3.45
C GLY A 106 3.31 -10.92 -2.75
N ARG A 107 2.40 -10.72 -1.79
CA ARG A 107 1.74 -11.80 -1.05
C ARG A 107 0.22 -11.69 -1.11
N LEU A 108 -0.45 -12.83 -1.09
CA LEU A 108 -1.92 -12.89 -1.01
C LEU A 108 -2.37 -12.54 0.40
N VAL A 109 -3.16 -11.49 0.56
CA VAL A 109 -3.67 -11.03 1.87
C VAL A 109 -5.18 -11.25 2.05
N LYS A 110 -5.90 -11.52 0.95
CA LYS A 110 -7.30 -11.93 0.97
C LYS A 110 -7.60 -12.79 -0.25
N LEU A 111 -8.37 -13.85 -0.05
CA LEU A 111 -9.03 -14.60 -1.12
C LEU A 111 -10.52 -14.29 -1.06
N ILE A 112 -11.14 -14.13 -2.22
CA ILE A 112 -12.56 -13.80 -2.38
C ILE A 112 -13.20 -15.00 -3.07
N ASP A 113 -14.10 -15.68 -2.37
CA ASP A 113 -14.83 -16.87 -2.83
C ASP A 113 -13.95 -17.91 -3.54
N PRO A 114 -12.85 -18.39 -2.91
CA PRO A 114 -11.95 -19.33 -3.56
C PRO A 114 -12.59 -20.72 -3.74
N THR A 115 -12.18 -21.41 -4.79
CA THR A 115 -12.52 -22.80 -5.04
C THR A 115 -11.31 -23.72 -4.83
N GLY A 116 -11.59 -24.95 -4.39
CA GLY A 116 -10.61 -26.02 -4.30
C GLY A 116 -10.28 -26.64 -5.66
N PRO A 117 -9.41 -27.66 -5.69
CA PRO A 117 -9.04 -28.39 -6.91
C PRO A 117 -10.19 -29.17 -7.57
N ASP A 118 -11.27 -29.40 -6.83
CA ASP A 118 -12.52 -30.02 -7.27
C ASP A 118 -13.57 -28.99 -7.72
N ASP A 119 -13.18 -27.72 -7.87
CA ASP A 119 -14.03 -26.58 -8.23
C ASP A 119 -15.12 -26.26 -7.18
N GLU A 120 -15.04 -26.85 -5.99
CA GLU A 120 -15.99 -26.59 -4.89
C GLU A 120 -15.54 -25.40 -4.03
N PRO A 121 -16.47 -24.59 -3.49
CA PRO A 121 -16.12 -23.49 -2.59
C PRO A 121 -15.38 -23.98 -1.34
N VAL A 122 -14.30 -23.29 -0.97
CA VAL A 122 -13.53 -23.58 0.25
C VAL A 122 -13.36 -22.32 1.09
N ALA A 123 -13.14 -22.49 2.40
CA ALA A 123 -12.75 -21.36 3.23
C ALA A 123 -11.34 -20.87 2.83
N PRO A 124 -11.08 -19.55 2.80
CA PRO A 124 -9.76 -19.00 2.45
C PRO A 124 -8.59 -19.61 3.22
N GLU A 125 -8.77 -19.92 4.50
CA GLU A 125 -7.79 -20.57 5.38
C GLU A 125 -7.53 -22.05 5.06
N ASP A 126 -8.43 -22.70 4.31
CA ASP A 126 -8.38 -24.11 3.95
C ASP A 126 -7.94 -24.35 2.49
N LEU A 127 -7.52 -23.29 1.79
CA LEU A 127 -6.94 -23.41 0.45
C LEU A 127 -5.42 -23.64 0.53
N PHE A 128 -4.97 -24.79 0.01
CA PHE A 128 -3.56 -25.23 0.04
C PHE A 128 -2.95 -25.36 -1.36
N ASP A 129 -1.62 -25.29 -1.43
CA ASP A 129 -0.81 -25.32 -2.65
C ASP A 129 -0.65 -26.74 -3.26
N VAL A 130 -1.76 -27.43 -3.47
CA VAL A 130 -1.76 -28.87 -3.78
C VAL A 130 -1.06 -29.22 -5.11
N HIS A 131 -0.96 -28.28 -6.04
CA HIS A 131 -0.30 -28.47 -7.34
C HIS A 131 1.20 -28.20 -7.31
N ASN A 132 1.76 -27.85 -6.15
CA ASN A 132 3.18 -27.58 -6.05
C ASN A 132 4.02 -28.79 -6.53
N PRO A 133 5.01 -28.59 -7.42
CA PRO A 133 5.88 -29.68 -7.86
C PRO A 133 6.69 -30.28 -6.71
N ASP A 134 7.00 -29.52 -5.67
CA ASP A 134 7.60 -30.02 -4.43
C ASP A 134 6.50 -30.53 -3.47
N PRO A 135 6.44 -31.85 -3.18
CA PRO A 135 5.46 -32.40 -2.25
C PRO A 135 5.49 -31.78 -0.86
N ALA A 136 6.65 -31.30 -0.39
CA ALA A 136 6.78 -30.69 0.93
C ALA A 136 6.09 -29.32 1.03
N LEU A 137 5.83 -28.67 -0.11
CA LEU A 137 5.15 -27.39 -0.16
C LEU A 137 3.64 -27.53 -0.37
N ARG A 138 3.12 -28.74 -0.64
CA ARG A 138 1.68 -28.93 -0.94
C ARG A 138 0.74 -28.70 0.23
N SER A 139 1.26 -28.74 1.46
CA SER A 139 0.51 -28.40 2.67
C SER A 139 0.63 -26.92 3.06
N ARG A 140 1.28 -26.09 2.25
CA ARG A 140 1.38 -24.65 2.47
C ARG A 140 0.05 -23.99 2.13
N GLN A 141 -0.44 -23.13 3.01
CA GLN A 141 -1.62 -22.30 2.74
C GLN A 141 -1.34 -21.29 1.63
N ILE A 142 -2.32 -21.08 0.76
CA ILE A 142 -2.28 -20.06 -0.29
C ILE A 142 -2.42 -18.65 0.30
N LEU A 143 -3.28 -18.49 1.31
CA LEU A 143 -3.39 -17.24 2.05
C LEU A 143 -2.06 -16.92 2.75
N GLY A 144 -1.55 -15.70 2.56
CA GLY A 144 -0.27 -15.25 3.08
C GLY A 144 0.95 -15.64 2.24
N MET A 145 0.78 -16.46 1.20
CA MET A 145 1.87 -16.92 0.35
C MET A 145 2.49 -15.78 -0.46
N VAL A 146 3.82 -15.70 -0.46
CA VAL A 146 4.59 -14.83 -1.36
C VAL A 146 4.69 -15.52 -2.72
N PHE A 147 4.10 -14.91 -3.74
CA PHE A 147 4.04 -15.46 -5.09
C PHE A 147 4.67 -14.55 -6.14
N LEU A 148 4.91 -13.28 -5.82
CA LEU A 148 5.65 -12.32 -6.64
C LEU A 148 7.00 -11.99 -5.97
N TYR A 149 8.11 -12.10 -6.70
CA TYR A 149 9.46 -11.91 -6.15
C TYR A 149 10.52 -11.66 -7.26
N ASP A 150 11.74 -11.29 -6.86
CA ASP A 150 12.94 -11.10 -7.70
C ASP A 150 12.86 -9.98 -8.75
N PHE A 151 11.92 -9.05 -8.58
CA PHE A 151 11.77 -7.89 -9.44
C PHE A 151 13.00 -6.98 -9.39
N LYS A 152 13.39 -6.41 -10.54
CA LYS A 152 14.47 -5.42 -10.66
C LYS A 152 13.92 -4.06 -11.05
N PRO A 153 14.46 -2.95 -10.52
CA PRO A 153 14.00 -1.63 -10.90
C PRO A 153 14.38 -1.33 -12.35
N THR A 154 13.46 -0.69 -13.08
CA THR A 154 13.76 -0.11 -14.39
C THR A 154 14.20 1.35 -14.24
N ARG A 155 14.43 2.05 -15.36
CA ARG A 155 14.65 3.51 -15.37
C ARG A 155 13.37 4.31 -15.12
N GLU A 156 12.21 3.69 -15.34
CA GLU A 156 10.92 4.33 -15.11
C GLU A 156 10.53 4.21 -13.62
N PRO A 157 10.05 5.29 -12.99
CA PRO A 157 9.59 5.22 -11.61
C PRO A 157 8.42 4.24 -11.52
N ASN A 158 8.36 3.46 -10.44
CA ASN A 158 7.30 2.50 -10.18
C ASN A 158 7.13 1.42 -11.27
N SER A 159 8.22 1.10 -11.96
CA SER A 159 8.25 0.06 -12.99
C SER A 159 9.41 -0.90 -12.72
N PHE A 160 9.09 -2.20 -12.72
CA PHE A 160 10.00 -3.27 -12.39
C PHE A 160 9.87 -4.44 -13.38
N GLU A 161 10.99 -5.10 -13.65
CA GLU A 161 11.11 -6.18 -14.64
C GLU A 161 11.87 -7.38 -14.10
N ASP A 162 11.96 -8.44 -14.90
CA ASP A 162 12.68 -9.67 -14.56
C ASP A 162 12.21 -10.36 -13.26
N GLY A 163 11.01 -10.03 -12.79
CA GLY A 163 10.42 -10.69 -11.64
C GLY A 163 9.88 -12.07 -11.99
N SER A 164 9.47 -12.78 -10.95
CA SER A 164 8.85 -14.10 -11.03
C SER A 164 7.45 -14.05 -10.41
N VAL A 165 6.51 -14.78 -11.02
CA VAL A 165 5.18 -15.05 -10.49
C VAL A 165 4.97 -16.56 -10.39
N TYR A 166 4.77 -17.07 -9.18
CA TYR A 166 4.31 -18.45 -8.96
C TYR A 166 2.80 -18.52 -9.10
N ASN A 167 2.30 -19.47 -9.90
CA ASN A 167 0.88 -19.77 -10.02
C ASN A 167 0.58 -21.08 -9.29
N ALA A 168 -0.28 -21.03 -8.27
CA ALA A 168 -0.69 -22.19 -7.50
C ALA A 168 -1.71 -23.10 -8.22
N GLU A 169 -2.39 -22.58 -9.25
CA GLU A 169 -3.35 -23.36 -10.04
C GLU A 169 -2.65 -24.43 -10.89
N ASP A 170 -1.44 -24.15 -11.37
CA ASP A 170 -0.68 -25.07 -12.24
C ASP A 170 0.71 -25.44 -11.70
N GLY A 171 1.11 -24.90 -10.55
CA GLY A 171 2.39 -25.16 -9.89
C GLY A 171 3.60 -24.57 -10.63
N LYS A 172 3.42 -23.64 -11.57
CA LYS A 172 4.50 -23.11 -12.41
C LYS A 172 4.94 -21.73 -12.00
N VAL A 173 6.17 -21.39 -12.38
CA VAL A 173 6.73 -20.05 -12.25
C VAL A 173 6.84 -19.41 -13.63
N TYR A 174 6.30 -18.20 -13.75
CA TYR A 174 6.37 -17.38 -14.95
C TYR A 174 7.23 -16.15 -14.70
N ARG A 175 7.75 -15.55 -15.76
CA ARG A 175 8.40 -14.24 -15.64
C ARG A 175 7.34 -13.15 -15.60
N ALA A 176 7.62 -12.07 -14.86
CA ALA A 176 6.68 -11.00 -14.63
C ALA A 176 7.35 -9.62 -14.67
N ASN A 177 6.61 -8.63 -15.18
CA ASN A 177 6.92 -7.21 -15.04
C ASN A 177 5.74 -6.51 -14.36
N ILE A 178 6.01 -5.50 -13.53
CA ILE A 178 5.00 -4.67 -12.87
C ILE A 178 5.22 -3.20 -13.21
N ALA A 179 4.14 -2.46 -13.40
CA ALA A 179 4.21 -1.01 -13.58
C ALA A 179 2.98 -0.32 -13.00
N LEU A 180 3.18 0.73 -12.20
CA LEU A 180 2.11 1.65 -11.82
C LEU A 180 1.76 2.54 -13.01
N GLN A 181 0.48 2.56 -13.37
CA GLN A 181 -0.02 3.36 -14.49
C GLN A 181 -0.47 4.75 -14.02
N ALA A 182 -0.53 5.70 -14.95
CA ALA A 182 -0.86 7.10 -14.65
C ALA A 182 -2.27 7.30 -14.06
N ASN A 183 -3.21 6.39 -14.32
CA ASN A 183 -4.55 6.36 -13.75
C ASN A 183 -4.61 5.71 -12.35
N GLY A 184 -3.47 5.30 -11.78
CA GLY A 184 -3.37 4.69 -10.47
C GLY A 184 -3.64 3.18 -10.44
N THR A 185 -3.83 2.52 -11.59
CA THR A 185 -3.92 1.04 -11.65
C THR A 185 -2.53 0.41 -11.76
N LEU A 186 -2.39 -0.81 -11.28
CA LEU A 186 -1.15 -1.58 -11.40
C LEU A 186 -1.29 -2.54 -12.57
N ARG A 187 -0.36 -2.51 -13.51
CA ARG A 187 -0.27 -3.49 -14.59
C ARG A 187 0.74 -4.57 -14.22
N LEU A 188 0.27 -5.80 -14.05
CA LEU A 188 1.11 -7.00 -13.94
C LEU A 188 1.13 -7.70 -15.29
N ARG A 189 2.30 -8.06 -15.81
CA ARG A 189 2.43 -8.80 -17.07
C ARG A 189 3.22 -10.08 -16.86
N GLY A 190 2.52 -11.22 -16.89
CA GLY A 190 3.12 -12.55 -16.86
C GLY A 190 3.44 -13.07 -18.27
N TYR A 191 4.58 -13.75 -18.47
CA TYR A 191 4.99 -14.28 -19.76
C TYR A 191 5.91 -15.51 -19.64
N VAL A 192 5.94 -16.30 -20.71
CA VAL A 192 6.87 -17.43 -20.90
C VAL A 192 7.92 -17.04 -21.92
N GLY A 193 9.20 -17.10 -21.57
CA GLY A 193 10.27 -16.69 -22.49
C GLY A 193 10.29 -15.17 -22.68
N ILE A 194 9.82 -14.66 -23.82
CA ILE A 194 9.86 -13.21 -24.10
C ILE A 194 8.59 -12.49 -23.65
N PRO A 195 8.67 -11.23 -23.18
CA PRO A 195 7.49 -10.47 -22.76
C PRO A 195 6.40 -10.33 -23.83
N LEU A 196 6.72 -10.41 -25.13
CA LEU A 196 5.69 -10.30 -26.17
C LEU A 196 4.66 -11.45 -26.13
N LEU A 197 5.06 -12.62 -25.62
CA LEU A 197 4.24 -13.84 -25.54
C LEU A 197 3.73 -14.03 -24.11
N GLY A 198 2.84 -13.15 -23.67
CA GLY A 198 2.27 -13.21 -22.32
C GLY A 198 0.95 -12.46 -22.20
N ARG A 199 0.40 -12.46 -20.99
CA ARG A 199 -0.87 -11.81 -20.65
C ARG A 199 -0.62 -10.69 -19.64
N SER A 200 -1.46 -9.67 -19.69
CA SER A 200 -1.44 -8.58 -18.72
C SER A 200 -2.72 -8.60 -17.91
N GLU A 201 -2.59 -8.32 -16.63
CA GLU A 201 -3.68 -8.02 -15.71
C GLU A 201 -3.59 -6.57 -15.25
N ILE A 202 -4.74 -5.95 -15.06
CA ILE A 202 -4.87 -4.60 -14.51
C ILE A 202 -5.52 -4.71 -13.14
N TRP A 203 -4.75 -4.42 -12.10
CA TRP A 203 -5.20 -4.45 -10.72
C TRP A 203 -5.60 -3.06 -10.25
N THR A 204 -6.57 -3.01 -9.36
CA THR A 204 -7.10 -1.76 -8.80
C THR A 204 -6.66 -1.62 -7.35
N ARG A 205 -6.32 -0.41 -6.91
CA ARG A 205 -5.89 -0.19 -5.53
C ARG A 205 -7.08 -0.37 -4.58
N VAL A 206 -6.88 -1.16 -3.52
CA VAL A 206 -7.84 -1.27 -2.42
C VAL A 206 -7.76 0.00 -1.58
N ARG A 207 -8.91 0.64 -1.33
CA ARG A 207 -9.05 1.86 -0.52
C ARG A 207 -9.78 1.59 0.77
#